data_AF-A0A1B4FNV6-F1
#
_entry.id   AF-A0A1B4FNV6-F1
#
_cell.length_a   1.000
_cell.length_b   1.000
_cell.length_c   1.000
_cell.angle_alpha   90.00
_cell.angle_beta   90.00
_cell.angle_gamma   90.00
#
_symmetry.space_group_name_H-M   'P 1'
#
loop_
_entity.id
_entity.type
_entity.pdbx_description
1 polymer ?
#
loop_
_entity_poly.entity_id
_entity_poly.type
_entity_poly.pdbx_seq_one_letter_code
_entity_poly.pdbx_strand_id
1 'polypeptide(L)' 'MHQDTLYDSLLAAAQRRSITERALMHMLDDEITRLADGARVYDYLRVIAIRRVRDRIALPAHAADDMHTRRLGVR' A
#
# COMPACT_ATOMS: atom_id res chain seq x y z
N MET A 1 -6.03 -0.77 5.54
CA MET A 1 -7.13 0.19 5.35
C MET A 1 -6.56 1.61 5.32
N HIS A 2 -5.88 1.99 4.22
CA HIS A 2 -5.22 3.30 4.04
C HIS A 2 -5.35 3.86 2.61
N GLN A 3 -6.00 3.12 1.71
CA GLN A 3 -6.25 3.57 0.34
C GLN A 3 -7.39 4.59 0.31
N ASP A 4 -8.45 4.35 1.09
CA ASP A 4 -9.60 5.25 1.20
C ASP A 4 -9.16 6.66 1.64
N THR A 5 -8.26 6.77 2.61
CA THR A 5 -7.77 8.07 3.10
C THR A 5 -6.99 8.90 2.07
N LEU A 6 -6.28 8.26 1.13
CA LEU A 6 -5.50 8.97 0.12
C LEU A 6 -6.39 9.45 -1.03
N TYR A 7 -7.33 8.61 -1.46
CA TYR A 7 -8.30 8.99 -2.49
C TYR A 7 -9.23 10.09 -1.97
N ASP A 8 -9.71 9.99 -0.73
CA ASP A 8 -10.53 11.03 -0.11
C ASP A 8 -9.81 12.38 -0.01
N SER A 9 -8.53 12.36 0.36
CA SER A 9 -7.68 13.57 0.40
C SER A 9 -7.52 14.19 -0.99
N LEU A 10 -7.32 13.35 -2.02
CA LEU A 10 -7.20 13.78 -3.40
C LEU A 10 -8.53 14.34 -3.93
N LEU A 11 -9.65 13.70 -3.62
CA LEU A 11 -10.99 14.14 -3.99
C LEU A 11 -11.32 15.49 -3.36
N ALA A 12 -10.99 15.69 -2.08
CA ALA A 12 -11.16 16.98 -1.40
C ALA A 12 -10.27 18.09 -2.00
N ALA A 13 -9.08 17.75 -2.52
CA ALA A 13 -8.24 18.70 -3.26
C ALA A 13 -8.82 19.01 -4.66
N ALA A 14 -9.38 18.02 -5.33
CA ALA A 14 -10.01 18.15 -6.65
C ALA A 14 -11.26 19.05 -6.60
N GLN A 15 -12.12 18.84 -5.60
CA GLN A 15 -13.33 19.65 -5.38
C GLN A 15 -13.01 21.13 -5.16
N ARG A 16 -11.93 21.44 -4.41
CA ARG A 16 -11.44 22.82 -4.22
C ARG A 16 -11.00 23.49 -5.52
N ARG A 17 -10.71 22.71 -6.57
CA ARG A 17 -10.34 23.18 -7.91
C ARG A 17 -11.47 23.03 -8.93
N SER A 18 -12.70 22.74 -8.48
CA SER A 18 -13.86 22.47 -9.33
C SER A 18 -13.66 21.31 -10.30
N ILE A 19 -12.76 20.36 -9.97
CA ILE A 19 -12.55 19.14 -10.73
C ILE A 19 -13.60 18.13 -10.26
N THR A 20 -14.40 17.62 -11.19
CA THR A 20 -15.39 16.59 -10.89
C THR A 20 -14.72 15.25 -10.59
N GLU A 21 -15.38 14.38 -9.83
CA GLU A 21 -14.86 13.04 -9.55
C GLU A 21 -14.57 12.26 -10.84
N ARG A 22 -15.46 12.34 -11.83
CA ARG A 22 -15.25 11.69 -13.13
C ARG A 22 -14.00 12.22 -13.84
N ALA A 23 -13.77 13.54 -13.81
CA ALA A 23 -12.57 14.13 -14.38
C ALA A 23 -11.31 13.71 -13.61
N LEU A 24 -11.39 13.62 -12.28
CA LEU A 24 -10.30 13.13 -11.44
C LEU A 24 -9.94 11.67 -11.78
N MET A 25 -10.94 10.79 -11.97
CA MET A 25 -10.70 9.41 -12.39
C MET A 25 -10.03 9.32 -13.75
N HIS A 26 -10.47 10.12 -14.73
CA HIS A 26 -9.79 10.18 -16.04
C HIS A 26 -8.34 10.65 -15.92
N MET A 27 -8.05 11.64 -15.08
CA MET A 27 -6.68 12.09 -14.83
C MET A 27 -5.82 10.99 -14.18
N LEU A 28 -6.40 10.19 -13.28
CA LEU A 28 -5.72 9.06 -12.67
C LEU A 28 -5.43 7.95 -13.70
N ASP A 29 -6.40 7.63 -14.56
CA ASP A 29 -6.23 6.63 -15.62
C ASP A 29 -5.15 7.05 -16.62
N ASP A 30 -5.13 8.33 -17.01
CA ASP A 30 -4.10 8.89 -17.88
C ASP A 30 -2.71 8.77 -17.23
N GLU A 31 -2.61 9.10 -15.94
CA GLU A 31 -1.34 9.03 -15.20
C GLU A 31 -0.87 7.58 -15.03
N ILE A 32 -1.77 6.64 -14.73
CA ILE A 32 -1.46 5.21 -14.67
C ILE A 32 -0.94 4.72 -16.02
N THR A 33 -1.59 5.12 -17.11
CA THR A 33 -1.19 4.74 -18.47
C THR A 33 0.21 5.26 -18.81
N ARG A 34 0.51 6.53 -18.47
CA ARG A 34 1.86 7.11 -18.66
C ARG A 34 2.92 6.39 -17.84
N LEU A 35 2.61 6.06 -16.59
CA LEU A 35 3.54 5.36 -15.72
C LEU A 35 3.76 3.92 -16.17
N ALA A 36 2.72 3.26 -16.69
CA ALA A 36 2.80 1.91 -17.21
C ALA A 36 3.59 1.82 -18.53
N ASP A 37 3.66 2.92 -19.30
CA ASP A 37 4.40 2.96 -20.55
C ASP A 37 5.90 2.71 -20.33
N GLY A 38 6.40 1.61 -20.89
CA GLY A 38 7.78 1.14 -20.70
C GLY A 38 8.08 0.52 -19.32
N ALA A 39 7.15 0.55 -18.37
CA ALA A 39 7.35 -0.02 -17.04
C ALA A 39 7.04 -1.53 -17.01
N ARG A 40 7.93 -2.32 -16.41
CA ARG A 40 7.67 -3.75 -16.20
C ARG A 40 6.92 -3.92 -14.90
N VAL A 41 5.89 -4.76 -14.90
CA VAL A 41 5.14 -5.16 -13.69
C VAL A 41 6.07 -5.57 -12.54
N TYR A 42 7.20 -6.20 -12.88
CA TYR A 42 8.24 -6.60 -11.92
C TYR A 42 8.79 -5.42 -11.08
N ASP A 43 8.97 -4.24 -11.68
CA ASP A 43 9.54 -3.09 -10.98
C ASP A 43 8.59 -2.56 -9.90
N TYR A 44 7.28 -2.57 -10.16
CA TYR A 44 6.26 -2.25 -9.15
C TYR A 44 6.19 -3.31 -8.05
N LEU A 45 6.23 -4.59 -8.43
CA LEU A 45 6.25 -5.69 -7.46
C LEU A 45 7.46 -5.62 -6.55
N ARG A 46 8.62 -5.18 -7.05
CA ARG A 46 9.84 -5.01 -6.27
C ARG A 46 9.65 -4.02 -5.12
N VAL A 47 9.02 -2.87 -5.37
CA VAL A 47 8.75 -1.87 -4.30
C VAL A 47 7.82 -2.44 -3.23
N ILE A 48 6.75 -3.13 -3.65
CA ILE A 48 5.81 -3.79 -2.73
C ILE A 48 6.53 -4.88 -1.93
N ALA A 49 7.38 -5.69 -2.56
CA ALA A 49 8.15 -6.74 -1.93
C ALA A 49 9.12 -6.17 -0.89
N ILE A 50 9.86 -5.10 -1.21
CA ILE A 50 10.77 -4.43 -0.27
C ILE A 50 10.00 -3.93 0.95
N ARG A 51 8.86 -3.24 0.76
CA ARG A 51 8.04 -2.78 1.87
C ARG A 51 7.61 -3.93 2.78
N ARG A 52 7.09 -5.02 2.20
CA ARG A 52 6.67 -6.22 2.96
C ARG A 52 7.84 -6.89 3.67
N VAL A 53 9.01 -6.98 3.04
CA VAL A 53 10.23 -7.55 3.67
C VAL A 53 10.67 -6.68 4.84
N ARG A 54 10.71 -5.36 4.68
CA ARG A 54 11.04 -4.41 5.75
C ARG A 54 10.08 -4.56 6.92
N ASP A 55 8.78 -4.63 6.66
CA ASP A 55 7.77 -4.77 7.70
C ASP A 55 7.93 -6.11 8.44
N ARG A 56 8.30 -7.20 7.75
CA ARG A 56 8.63 -8.49 8.39
C ARG A 56 9.90 -8.42 9.26
N ILE A 57 10.91 -7.68 8.84
CA ILE A 57 12.17 -7.50 9.60
C ILE A 57 11.95 -6.58 10.81
N ALA A 58 11.12 -5.54 10.65
CA ALA A 58 10.81 -4.58 11.70
C ALA A 58 9.84 -5.15 12.76
N LEU A 59 9.09 -6.21 12.43
CA LEU A 59 8.32 -6.96 13.40
C LEU A 59 9.30 -7.70 14.34
N PRO A 60 9.32 -7.42 15.65
CA PRO A 60 10.26 -8.08 16.56
C PRO A 60 10.06 -9.59 16.49
N ALA A 61 11.15 -10.33 16.33
CA ALA A 61 11.19 -11.80 16.33
C ALA A 61 10.62 -12.45 17.62
N HIS A 62 10.24 -11.65 18.61
CA HIS A 62 9.73 -12.10 19.91
C HIS A 62 8.26 -12.57 19.91
N ALA A 63 7.47 -12.27 18.87
CA ALA A 63 6.08 -12.74 18.82
C ALA A 63 5.93 -14.23 18.42
N ALA A 64 6.95 -14.81 17.77
CA ALA A 64 6.93 -16.22 17.36
C ALA A 64 7.41 -17.17 18.47
N ASP A 65 8.24 -16.68 19.40
CA ASP A 65 8.86 -17.51 20.44
C ASP A 65 7.94 -17.65 21.69
N ASP A 66 7.19 -16.60 22.04
CA ASP A 66 6.24 -16.61 23.16
C ASP A 66 5.04 -17.56 22.95
N MET A 67 4.68 -17.87 21.70
CA MET A 67 3.58 -18.80 21.41
C MET A 67 4.02 -20.27 21.51
N HIS A 68 5.30 -20.57 21.29
CA HIS A 68 5.83 -21.93 21.38
C HIS A 68 6.12 -22.34 22.84
N THR A 69 6.63 -21.41 23.66
CA THR A 69 6.86 -21.64 25.10
C THR A 69 5.56 -21.78 25.90
N ARG A 70 4.50 -21.04 25.57
CA ARG A 70 3.18 -21.20 26.24
C ARG A 70 2.51 -22.56 25.98
N ARG A 71 2.82 -23.23 24.87
CA ARG A 71 2.24 -24.53 24.51
C ARG A 71 2.95 -25.73 25.13
N LEU A 72 4.17 -25.53 25.63
CA LEU A 72 5.00 -26.57 26.24
C LEU A 72 5.07 -26.47 27.78
N GLY A 73 4.50 -25.41 28.38
CA GLY A 73 4.47 -25.18 29.82
C GLY A 73 3.21 -25.65 30.55
N VAL A 74 2.58 -26.75 30.11
CA VAL A 74 1.54 -27.43 30.89
C VAL A 74 2.02 -28.85 31.19
N ARG A 75 2.72 -28.99 32.32
CA ARG A 75 2.87 -30.24 33.05
C ARG A 75 2.81 -29.95 34.54
#